data_AF-A0A447TKC0-F1
#
_entry.id   AF-A0A447TKC0-F1
#
_cell.length_a   1.000
_cell.length_b   1.000
_cell.length_c   1.000
_cell.angle_alpha   90.00
_cell.angle_beta   90.00
_cell.angle_gamma   90.00
#
_symmetry.space_group_name_H-M   'P 1'
#
loop_
_entity.id
_entity.type
_entity.pdbx_description
1 polymer ?
#
loop_
_entity_poly.entity_id
_entity_poly.type
_entity_poly.pdbx_seq_one_letter_code
_entity_poly.pdbx_strand_id
1 'polypeptide(L)'
;MERGGLHLELEGDANDYVGKGMAGGRVTIYPPKDAGYQASESIIIGNTCLYGATGGQLFAAGIAGERFGVRNSGALAVIEGAGDHCCEYMTGGTVIVLARPATTSARA
;
A
#
# COMPACT_ATOMS: atom_id res chain seq x y z
N MET A 1 10.05 -12.20 -12.60
CA MET A 1 10.94 -11.37 -13.45
C MET A 1 10.71 -9.92 -13.06
N GLU A 2 11.72 -9.28 -12.47
CA GLU A 2 11.67 -7.86 -12.10
C GLU A 2 11.66 -7.04 -13.41
N ARG A 3 10.56 -6.33 -13.69
CA ARG A 3 10.53 -5.38 -14.82
C ARG A 3 11.37 -4.17 -14.38
N GLY A 4 12.31 -3.75 -15.23
CA GLY A 4 13.16 -2.59 -14.96
C GLY A 4 12.35 -1.36 -14.49
N GLY A 5 12.94 -0.55 -13.63
CA GLY A 5 12.28 0.60 -13.04
C GLY A 5 13.09 1.19 -11.87
N LEU A 6 12.57 2.25 -11.27
CA LEU A 6 13.19 2.90 -10.12
C LEU A 6 12.85 2.17 -8.82
N HIS A 7 13.81 2.11 -7.92
CA HIS A 7 13.63 1.62 -6.56
C HIS A 7 13.64 2.85 -5.64
N LEU A 8 12.49 3.12 -5.02
CA LEU A 8 12.31 4.23 -4.09
C LEU A 8 12.15 3.68 -2.68
N GLU A 9 12.96 4.20 -1.77
CA GLU A 9 12.83 3.94 -0.34
C GLU A 9 12.53 5.26 0.37
N LEU A 10 11.52 5.25 1.23
CA LEU A 10 11.13 6.39 2.05
C LEU A 10 11.02 5.95 3.52
N GLU A 11 11.90 6.50 4.35
CA GLU A 11 11.76 6.49 5.79
C GLU A 11 10.89 7.68 6.21
N GLY A 12 9.65 7.42 6.63
CA GLY A 12 8.62 8.42 6.87
C GLY A 12 7.25 7.95 6.39
N ASP A 13 6.37 8.91 6.13
CA ASP A 13 5.03 8.73 5.60
C ASP A 13 4.87 9.42 4.25
N ALA A 14 3.87 8.98 3.47
CA ALA A 14 3.53 9.60 2.20
C ALA A 14 2.04 9.94 2.13
N ASN A 15 1.74 11.01 1.40
CA ASN A 15 0.37 11.43 1.13
C ASN A 15 -0.28 10.55 0.04
N ASP A 16 -1.39 11.02 -0.53
CA ASP A 16 -2.17 10.30 -1.52
C ASP A 16 -1.38 9.88 -2.77
N TYR A 17 -1.91 8.89 -3.48
CA TYR A 17 -1.47 8.48 -4.82
C TYR A 17 -0.07 7.87 -4.92
N VAL A 18 0.46 7.29 -3.83
CA VAL A 18 1.70 6.51 -3.88
C VAL A 18 1.58 5.44 -4.98
N GLY A 19 2.53 5.44 -5.92
CA GLY A 19 2.54 4.48 -7.02
C GLY A 19 1.39 4.61 -8.03
N LYS A 20 0.73 5.79 -8.13
CA LYS A 20 -0.25 6.05 -9.20
C LYS A 20 0.36 5.79 -10.58
N GLY A 21 -0.31 4.94 -11.37
CA GLY A 21 0.15 4.56 -12.71
C GLY A 21 1.46 3.76 -12.73
N MET A 22 1.87 3.16 -11.61
CA MET A 22 3.08 2.34 -11.54
C MET A 22 3.04 1.21 -12.59
N ALA A 23 4.13 1.03 -13.32
CA ALA A 23 4.25 0.02 -14.39
C ALA A 23 5.42 -0.97 -14.18
N GLY A 24 6.25 -0.74 -13.17
CA GLY A 24 7.48 -1.48 -12.87
C GLY A 24 8.24 -0.84 -11.69
N GLY A 25 9.38 -1.40 -11.31
CA GLY A 25 10.17 -0.93 -10.16
C GLY A 25 9.58 -1.30 -8.80
N ARG A 26 10.08 -0.64 -7.75
CA ARG A 26 9.71 -0.89 -6.35
C ARG A 26 9.57 0.40 -5.55
N VAL A 27 8.54 0.49 -4.72
CA VAL A 27 8.38 1.54 -3.71
C VAL A 27 8.28 0.88 -2.35
N THR A 28 9.14 1.29 -1.41
CA THR A 28 9.15 0.80 -0.04
C THR A 28 9.04 1.98 0.92
N ILE A 29 8.02 1.97 1.78
CA ILE A 29 7.72 3.03 2.74
C ILE A 29 7.64 2.43 4.14
N TYR A 30 8.38 2.99 5.08
CA TYR A 30 8.46 2.51 6.45
C TYR A 30 8.66 3.66 7.43
N PRO A 31 8.18 3.55 8.67
CA PRO A 31 8.32 4.63 9.65
C PRO A 31 9.79 4.82 10.05
N PRO A 32 10.16 6.01 10.57
CA PRO A 32 11.47 6.23 11.17
C PRO A 32 11.77 5.22 12.29
N LYS A 33 13.05 4.88 12.47
CA LYS A 33 13.48 3.90 13.50
C LYS A 33 13.08 4.29 14.93
N ASP A 34 12.94 5.58 15.19
CA ASP A 34 12.58 6.16 16.49
C ASP A 34 11.11 6.60 16.55
N ALA A 35 10.26 6.14 15.62
CA ALA A 35 8.84 6.41 15.63
C ALA A 35 8.20 5.97 16.96
N GLY A 36 7.54 6.92 17.63
CA GLY A 36 6.86 6.70 18.92
C GLY A 36 5.48 6.02 18.80
N TYR A 37 5.15 5.43 17.66
CA TYR A 37 3.84 4.82 17.37
C TYR A 37 4.00 3.43 16.74
N GLN A 38 2.96 2.60 16.85
CA GLN A 38 2.93 1.31 16.17
C GLN A 38 2.55 1.49 14.70
N ALA A 39 3.46 1.12 13.80
CA ALA A 39 3.29 1.24 12.35
C ALA A 39 2.00 0.55 11.85
N SER A 40 1.75 -0.68 12.32
CA SER A 40 0.56 -1.48 11.99
C SER A 40 -0.78 -0.91 12.46
N GLU A 41 -0.75 0.13 13.30
CA GLU A 41 -1.94 0.83 13.78
C GLU A 41 -2.10 2.23 13.18
N SER A 42 -1.15 2.66 12.36
CA SER A 42 -1.02 4.05 11.92
C SER A 42 -1.07 4.15 10.40
N ILE A 43 -1.67 5.23 9.89
CA ILE A 43 -1.69 5.50 8.45
C ILE A 43 -0.28 5.93 8.02
N ILE A 44 0.27 5.23 7.03
CA ILE A 44 1.61 5.52 6.48
C ILE A 44 1.57 5.97 5.02
N ILE A 45 0.52 5.59 4.29
CA ILE A 45 0.26 6.07 2.93
C ILE A 45 -1.18 6.53 2.80
N GLY A 46 -1.39 7.62 2.06
CA GLY A 46 -2.70 8.21 1.84
C GLY A 46 -3.63 7.39 0.94
N ASN A 47 -4.63 8.06 0.42
CA ASN A 47 -5.71 7.48 -0.36
C ASN A 47 -5.29 7.17 -1.80
N THR A 48 -6.05 6.28 -2.45
CA THR A 48 -5.97 6.04 -3.90
C THR A 48 -4.56 5.66 -4.38
N CYS A 49 -3.78 5.02 -3.51
CA CYS A 49 -2.48 4.47 -3.87
C CYS A 49 -2.64 3.35 -4.90
N LEU A 50 -1.65 3.20 -5.78
CA LEU A 50 -1.63 2.26 -6.91
C LEU A 50 -2.78 2.44 -7.92
N TYR A 51 -3.34 3.64 -7.99
CA TYR A 51 -4.40 3.91 -8.95
C TYR A 51 -3.98 3.60 -10.38
N GLY A 52 -4.65 2.63 -11.01
CA GLY A 52 -4.36 2.24 -12.39
C GLY A 52 -2.99 1.59 -12.60
N ALA A 53 -2.35 1.06 -11.56
CA ALA A 53 -1.04 0.42 -11.69
C ALA A 53 -1.12 -0.83 -12.58
N THR A 54 -0.12 -1.05 -13.43
CA THR A 54 -0.05 -2.16 -14.41
C THR A 54 1.14 -3.09 -14.17
N GLY A 55 1.97 -2.80 -13.17
CA GLY A 55 3.14 -3.59 -12.79
C GLY A 55 3.89 -2.93 -11.64
N GLY A 56 4.94 -3.60 -11.16
CA GLY A 56 5.77 -3.11 -10.07
C GLY A 56 5.36 -3.64 -8.69
N GLN A 57 6.08 -3.21 -7.66
CA GLN A 57 5.91 -3.67 -6.28
C GLN A 57 5.83 -2.51 -5.29
N LEU A 58 4.84 -2.52 -4.40
CA LEU A 58 4.72 -1.55 -3.32
C LEU A 58 4.72 -2.26 -1.96
N PHE A 59 5.58 -1.85 -1.05
CA PHE A 59 5.64 -2.35 0.31
C PHE A 59 5.49 -1.18 1.28
N ALA A 60 4.45 -1.19 2.11
CA ALA A 60 4.25 -0.16 3.12
C ALA A 60 4.09 -0.79 4.51
N ALA A 61 4.97 -0.43 5.43
CA ALA A 61 4.91 -0.87 6.82
C ALA A 61 3.92 0.02 7.60
N GLY A 62 2.63 -0.17 7.32
CA GLY A 62 1.55 0.53 8.01
C GLY A 62 0.22 0.46 7.25
N ILE A 63 -0.77 1.24 7.72
CA ILE A 63 -2.12 1.28 7.16
C ILE A 63 -2.15 2.21 5.93
N ALA A 64 -2.80 1.75 4.86
CA ALA A 64 -3.15 2.59 3.72
C ALA A 64 -4.51 3.26 3.92
N GLY A 65 -4.67 4.47 3.37
CA GLY A 65 -5.96 5.16 3.30
C GLY A 65 -7.02 4.43 2.46
N GLU A 66 -8.08 5.15 2.12
CA GLU A 66 -9.20 4.65 1.31
C GLU A 66 -8.77 4.35 -0.14
N ARG A 67 -9.54 3.48 -0.80
CA ARG A 67 -9.38 3.15 -2.23
C ARG A 67 -7.98 2.66 -2.59
N PHE A 68 -7.30 2.01 -1.67
CA PHE A 68 -6.00 1.41 -1.95
C PHE A 68 -6.12 0.38 -3.08
N GLY A 69 -5.26 0.46 -4.09
CA GLY A 69 -5.26 -0.48 -5.22
C GLY A 69 -6.42 -0.29 -6.19
N VAL A 70 -7.12 0.84 -6.16
CA VAL A 70 -8.24 1.09 -7.08
C VAL A 70 -7.78 1.00 -8.54
N ARG A 71 -8.46 0.20 -9.34
CA ARG A 71 -8.09 -0.09 -10.74
C ARG A 71 -6.67 -0.64 -10.91
N ASN A 72 -6.09 -1.29 -9.90
CA ASN A 72 -4.84 -2.04 -10.07
C ASN A 72 -5.06 -3.17 -11.09
N SER A 73 -4.14 -3.31 -12.02
CA SER A 73 -4.18 -4.23 -13.16
C SER A 73 -2.90 -5.05 -13.29
N GLY A 74 -1.95 -4.94 -12.34
CA GLY A 74 -0.72 -5.73 -12.41
C GLY A 74 0.34 -5.51 -11.33
N ALA A 75 0.17 -4.55 -10.42
CA ALA A 75 1.11 -4.33 -9.34
C ALA A 75 0.92 -5.34 -8.19
N LEU A 76 2.04 -5.72 -7.55
CA LEU A 76 2.06 -6.43 -6.29
C LEU A 76 2.15 -5.42 -5.14
N ALA A 77 1.36 -5.60 -4.09
CA ALA A 77 1.43 -4.75 -2.91
C ALA A 77 1.33 -5.53 -1.61
N VAL A 78 2.05 -5.06 -0.58
CA VAL A 78 1.92 -5.52 0.80
C VAL A 78 1.76 -4.31 1.72
N ILE A 79 0.69 -4.29 2.51
CA ILE A 79 0.34 -3.25 3.48
C ILE A 79 -0.15 -3.90 4.78
N GLU A 80 -0.16 -3.17 5.90
CA GLU A 80 -0.54 -3.71 7.22
C GLU A 80 -2.01 -3.47 7.57
N GLY A 81 -2.69 -2.61 6.81
CA GLY A 81 -4.13 -2.37 6.87
C GLY A 81 -4.58 -1.51 5.70
N ALA A 82 -5.88 -1.40 5.46
CA ALA A 82 -6.45 -0.54 4.42
C ALA A 82 -7.75 0.11 4.93
N GLY A 83 -8.03 1.32 4.45
CA GLY A 83 -9.34 1.95 4.60
C GLY A 83 -10.39 1.36 3.66
N ASP A 84 -11.53 2.06 3.55
CA ASP A 84 -12.67 1.60 2.76
C ASP A 84 -12.36 1.46 1.26
N HIS A 85 -13.13 0.63 0.57
CA HIS A 85 -13.04 0.42 -0.89
C HIS A 85 -11.66 -0.11 -1.36
N CYS A 86 -10.96 -0.86 -0.52
CA CYS A 86 -9.72 -1.53 -0.91
C CYS A 86 -9.95 -2.44 -2.14
N CYS A 87 -9.05 -2.36 -3.11
CA CYS A 87 -9.06 -3.10 -4.37
C CYS A 87 -10.28 -2.85 -5.26
N GLU A 88 -10.98 -1.72 -5.10
CA GLU A 88 -12.13 -1.37 -5.93
C GLU A 88 -11.74 -1.35 -7.43
N TYR A 89 -12.52 -2.03 -8.27
CA TYR A 89 -12.27 -2.15 -9.71
C TYR A 89 -10.90 -2.73 -10.09
N MET A 90 -10.22 -3.45 -9.18
CA MET A 90 -8.98 -4.16 -9.49
C MET A 90 -9.25 -5.25 -10.54
N THR A 91 -8.41 -5.32 -11.58
CA THR A 91 -8.55 -6.28 -12.70
C THR A 91 -7.33 -7.21 -12.85
N GLY A 92 -6.27 -6.99 -12.08
CA GLY A 92 -5.06 -7.81 -12.07
C GLY A 92 -4.05 -7.37 -11.01
N GLY A 93 -2.99 -8.15 -10.82
CA GLY A 93 -1.99 -7.92 -9.77
C GLY A 93 -2.28 -8.70 -8.48
N THR A 94 -1.64 -8.32 -7.38
CA THR A 94 -1.82 -8.97 -6.07
C THR A 94 -1.72 -7.95 -4.97
N VAL A 95 -2.69 -7.91 -4.06
CA VAL A 95 -2.65 -7.06 -2.86
C VAL A 95 -2.74 -7.95 -1.63
N ILE A 96 -1.78 -7.81 -0.73
CA ILE A 96 -1.70 -8.52 0.54
C ILE A 96 -1.89 -7.49 1.66
N VAL A 97 -2.87 -7.72 2.52
CA VAL A 97 -3.16 -6.88 3.69
C VAL A 97 -2.89 -7.71 4.94
N LEU A 98 -1.85 -7.38 5.70
CA LEU A 98 -1.34 -8.15 6.85
C LEU A 98 -2.17 -7.96 8.14
N ALA A 99 -3.49 -7.71 8.00
CA ALA A 99 -4.37 -7.31 9.09
C ALA A 99 -4.14 -8.12 10.38
N ARG A 100 -4.10 -7.44 11.52
CA ARG A 100 -4.04 -8.10 12.82
C ARG A 100 -5.28 -8.99 13.00
N PRO A 101 -5.16 -10.17 13.64
CA PRO A 101 -6.34 -10.92 14.05
C PRO A 101 -7.21 -10.02 14.93
N ALA A 102 -8.47 -9.84 14.53
CA ALA A 102 -9.45 -9.04 15.24
C ALA A 102 -9.66 -9.60 16.65
N THR A 103 -8.89 -9.13 17.62
CA THR A 103 -9.21 -9.37 19.02
C THR A 103 -10.21 -8.30 19.39
N THR A 104 -11.49 -8.66 19.26
CA THR A 104 -12.71 -7.90 19.59
C THR A 104 -13.11 -6.71 18.69
N SER A 105 -14.37 -6.78 18.23
CA SER A 105 -15.18 -5.75 17.57
C SER A 105 -14.87 -5.45 16.10
N ALA A 106 -15.40 -6.31 15.23
CA ALA A 106 -15.77 -5.93 13.87
C ALA A 106 -16.63 -4.65 13.88
N ARG A 107 -16.23 -3.68 13.05
CA ARG A 107 -17.18 -2.79 12.36
C ARG A 107 -16.77 -2.75 10.90
N ALA A 108 -17.48 -3.56 10.12
CA ALA A 108 -17.72 -3.30 8.71
C ALA A 108 -18.73 -2.16 8.57
#